data_AF-A0A7J7MK71-F1
#
_entry.id   AF-A0A7J7MK71-F1
#
_cell.length_a   1.000
_cell.length_b   1.000
_cell.length_c   1.000
_cell.angle_alpha   90.00
_cell.angle_beta   90.00
_cell.angle_gamma   90.00
#
_symmetry.space_group_name_H-M   'P 1'
#
loop_
_entity.id
_entity.type
_entity.pdbx_description
1 polymer ?
#
loop_
_entity_poly.entity_id
_entity_poly.type
_entity_poly.pdbx_seq_one_letter_code
_entity_poly.pdbx_strand_id
1 'polypeptide(L)'
;MDTNQGIRHKEHIQDVISWYNKLLGIRVEGRNGVKFIFNNINSQNPNEEYSFTLRYADDNYTLLDCDPYLGDMKEFIQELNQTNGLFKFVRIMREKL
;
A
#
# COMPACT_ATOMS: atom_id res chain seq x y z
N MET A 1 -10.32 -3.30 -32.12
CA MET A 1 -9.48 -2.44 -31.27
C MET A 1 -8.04 -2.75 -31.62
N ASP A 2 -7.26 -1.74 -32.00
CA ASP A 2 -5.88 -1.92 -32.46
C ASP A 2 -4.96 -2.39 -31.33
N THR A 3 -4.38 -3.57 -31.48
CA THR A 3 -3.52 -4.24 -30.49
C THR A 3 -2.33 -3.35 -30.07
N ASN A 4 -1.82 -2.54 -30.98
CA ASN A 4 -0.73 -1.59 -30.72
C ASN A 4 -1.13 -0.44 -29.79
N GLN A 5 -2.39 0.00 -29.83
CA GLN A 5 -2.87 1.06 -28.96
C GLN A 5 -3.07 0.56 -27.52
N GLY A 6 -3.51 -0.70 -27.36
CA GLY A 6 -3.61 -1.36 -26.07
C GLY A 6 -2.23 -1.57 -25.40
N ILE A 7 -1.22 -1.96 -26.18
CA ILE A 7 0.16 -2.15 -25.69
C ILE A 7 0.72 -0.81 -25.20
N ARG A 8 0.67 0.24 -26.04
CA ARG A 8 1.19 1.57 -25.68
C ARG A 8 0.50 2.16 -24.45
N HIS A 9 -0.80 1.95 -24.29
CA HIS A 9 -1.54 2.40 -23.11
C HIS A 9 -1.08 1.70 -21.82
N LYS A 10 -0.83 0.39 -21.90
CA LYS A 10 -0.33 -0.39 -20.77
C LYS A 10 1.07 0.04 -20.37
N GLU A 11 1.98 0.25 -21.33
CA GLU A 11 3.33 0.76 -21.08
C GLU A 11 3.29 2.12 -20.36
N HIS A 12 2.48 3.05 -20.84
CA HIS A 12 2.30 4.36 -20.21
C HIS A 12 1.78 4.25 -18.76
N ILE A 13 0.82 3.36 -18.49
CA ILE A 13 0.35 3.10 -17.12
C ILE A 13 1.50 2.57 -16.24
N GLN A 14 2.32 1.65 -16.75
CA GLN A 14 3.45 1.11 -15.99
C GLN A 14 4.51 2.17 -15.71
N ASP A 15 4.79 3.07 -16.65
CA ASP A 15 5.72 4.17 -16.45
C ASP A 15 5.24 5.14 -15.35
N VAL A 16 3.95 5.49 -15.38
CA VAL A 16 3.34 6.34 -14.35
C VAL A 16 3.39 5.66 -12.98
N ILE A 17 3.03 4.37 -12.89
CA ILE A 17 3.10 3.61 -11.65
C ILE A 17 4.55 3.54 -11.14
N SER A 18 5.51 3.25 -12.01
CA SER A 18 6.94 3.19 -11.66
C SER A 18 7.44 4.53 -11.12
N TRP A 19 7.04 5.64 -11.74
CA TRP A 19 7.37 6.97 -11.27
C TRP A 19 6.80 7.26 -9.87
N TYR A 20 5.52 6.96 -9.62
CA TYR A 20 4.92 7.12 -8.30
C TYR A 20 5.57 6.21 -7.24
N ASN A 21 5.87 4.96 -7.60
CA ASN A 21 6.51 4.02 -6.69
C ASN A 21 7.88 4.54 -6.25
N LYS A 22 8.66 5.08 -7.20
CA LYS A 22 9.98 5.66 -6.92
C LYS A 22 9.87 6.95 -6.10
N LEU A 23 8.94 7.85 -6.46
CA LEU A 23 8.80 9.15 -5.80
C LEU A 23 8.30 9.00 -4.35
N LEU A 24 7.28 8.17 -4.14
CA LEU A 24 6.62 8.04 -2.85
C LEU A 24 7.28 6.98 -1.96
N GLY A 25 8.10 6.10 -2.53
CA GLY A 25 8.65 4.94 -1.84
C GLY A 25 7.56 3.95 -1.41
N ILE A 26 6.55 3.77 -2.25
CA ILE A 26 5.40 2.89 -1.99
C ILE A 26 5.24 1.91 -3.15
N ARG A 27 4.95 0.64 -2.85
CA ARG A 27 4.51 -0.35 -3.83
C ARG A 27 3.28 -1.05 -3.29
N VAL A 28 2.40 -1.46 -4.20
CA VAL A 28 1.14 -2.14 -3.86
C VAL A 28 1.06 -3.45 -4.62
N GLU A 29 0.81 -4.54 -3.90
CA GLU A 29 0.70 -5.88 -4.47
C GLU A 29 -0.66 -6.50 -4.11
N GLY A 30 -1.33 -7.08 -5.12
CA GLY A 30 -2.59 -7.80 -4.94
C GLY A 30 -2.36 -9.30 -4.83
N ARG A 31 -2.72 -9.90 -3.68
CA ARG A 31 -2.81 -11.37 -3.50
C ARG A 31 -4.04 -11.72 -2.66
N ASN A 32 -3.86 -12.21 -1.43
CA ASN A 32 -4.95 -12.56 -0.51
C ASN A 32 -5.55 -11.33 0.21
N GLY A 33 -5.26 -10.15 -0.32
CA GLY A 33 -5.41 -8.82 0.24
C GLY A 33 -4.55 -7.84 -0.57
N VAL A 34 -4.53 -6.59 -0.15
CA VAL A 34 -3.69 -5.52 -0.71
C VAL A 34 -2.52 -5.31 0.25
N LYS A 35 -1.32 -5.69 -0.20
CA LYS A 35 -0.08 -5.46 0.53
C LYS A 35 0.50 -4.11 0.14
N PHE A 36 0.66 -3.22 1.11
CA PHE A 36 1.37 -1.96 0.98
C PHE A 36 2.80 -2.17 1.45
N ILE A 37 3.77 -1.85 0.61
CA ILE A 37 5.19 -1.99 0.88
C ILE A 37 5.82 -0.61 0.79
N PHE A 38 6.55 -0.23 1.82
CA PHE A 38 7.26 1.04 1.89
C PHE A 38 8.75 0.80 1.92
N ASN A 39 9.47 1.70 1.29
CA ASN A 39 10.90 1.90 1.47
C ASN A 39 11.16 3.39 1.74
N ASN A 40 12.43 3.79 1.86
CA ASN A 40 12.81 5.16 2.22
C ASN A 40 12.19 5.64 3.54
N ILE A 41 11.95 4.71 4.48
CA ILE A 41 11.56 5.01 5.86
C ILE A 41 12.83 5.09 6.71
N ASN A 42 13.63 4.03 6.71
CA ASN A 42 14.91 4.02 7.41
C ASN A 42 15.96 4.83 6.63
N SER A 43 16.40 5.95 7.21
CA SER A 43 17.44 6.81 6.61
C SER A 43 18.81 6.14 6.49
N GLN A 44 19.10 5.15 7.34
CA GLN A 44 20.35 4.39 7.32
C GLN A 44 20.33 3.25 6.30
N ASN A 45 19.14 2.71 6.01
CA ASN A 45 18.93 1.69 4.99
C ASN A 45 17.68 2.01 4.15
N PRO A 46 17.78 2.90 3.14
CA PRO A 46 16.61 3.34 2.36
C PRO A 46 15.94 2.22 1.56
N ASN A 47 16.62 1.09 1.36
CA ASN A 47 16.09 -0.10 0.68
C ASN A 47 15.39 -1.07 1.64
N GLU A 48 15.46 -0.85 2.95
CA GLU A 48 14.72 -1.64 3.92
C GLU A 48 13.22 -1.50 3.67
N GLU A 49 12.53 -2.64 3.71
CA GLU A 49 11.11 -2.72 3.38
C GLU A 49 10.29 -2.93 4.63
N TYR A 50 9.21 -2.16 4.70
CA TYR A 50 8.21 -2.22 5.75
C TYR A 50 6.87 -2.46 5.08
N SER A 51 5.99 -3.27 5.66
CA SER A 51 4.76 -3.59 4.97
C SER A 51 3.59 -3.90 5.88
N PHE A 52 2.39 -3.72 5.34
CA PHE A 52 1.16 -4.24 5.94
C PHE A 52 0.22 -4.73 4.85
N THR A 53 -0.65 -5.68 5.20
CA THR A 53 -1.63 -6.25 4.29
C THR A 53 -3.05 -6.04 4.80
N LEU A 54 -3.88 -5.36 4.03
CA LEU A 54 -5.31 -5.22 4.30
C LEU A 54 -6.14 -6.15 3.43
N ARG A 55 -7.23 -6.68 3.99
CA ARG A 55 -8.30 -7.31 3.24
C ARG A 55 -9.60 -6.57 3.48
N TYR A 56 -10.30 -6.24 2.41
CA TYR A 56 -11.66 -5.75 2.45
C TYR A 56 -12.61 -6.89 2.09
N ALA A 57 -13.45 -7.30 3.03
CA ALA A 57 -14.45 -8.35 2.88
C ALA A 57 -15.60 -8.10 3.86
N ASP A 58 -16.82 -8.47 3.49
CA ASP A 58 -18.02 -8.29 4.33
C ASP A 58 -18.16 -6.85 4.86
N ASP A 59 -17.95 -5.88 3.96
CA ASP A 59 -17.94 -4.44 4.21
C ASP A 59 -16.95 -3.95 5.28
N ASN A 60 -15.97 -4.77 5.64
CA ASN A 60 -14.98 -4.45 6.65
C ASN A 60 -13.53 -4.69 6.17
N TYR A 61 -12.65 -3.77 6.55
CA TYR A 61 -11.21 -3.91 6.52
C TYR A 61 -10.72 -4.76 7.69
N THR A 62 -9.83 -5.69 7.38
CA THR A 62 -9.07 -6.49 8.34
C THR A 62 -7.59 -6.41 8.03
N LEU A 63 -6.77 -6.30 9.08
CA LEU A 63 -5.31 -6.39 8.97
C LEU A 63 -4.91 -7.86 8.96
N LEU A 64 -4.30 -8.33 7.87
CA LEU A 64 -3.84 -9.71 7.74
C LEU A 64 -2.40 -9.90 8.21
N ASP A 65 -1.55 -8.90 7.99
CA ASP A 65 -0.11 -8.96 8.25
C ASP A 65 0.45 -7.55 8.42
N CYS A 66 1.53 -7.42 9.20
CA CYS A 66 2.26 -6.18 9.44
C CYS A 66 3.69 -6.51 9.86
N ASP A 67 4.66 -6.00 9.10
CA ASP A 67 6.09 -6.24 9.30
C ASP A 67 6.85 -4.88 9.26
N PRO A 68 7.43 -4.45 10.40
CA PRO A 68 7.40 -5.08 11.71
C PRO A 68 6.00 -5.05 12.35
N TYR A 69 5.77 -5.93 13.32
CA TYR A 69 4.52 -5.97 14.07
C TYR A 69 4.34 -4.69 14.91
N LEU A 70 3.16 -4.06 14.79
CA LEU A 70 2.76 -2.89 15.57
C LEU A 70 1.70 -3.31 16.60
N GLY A 71 1.95 -3.03 17.88
CA GLY A 71 1.09 -3.48 18.99
C GLY A 71 -0.32 -2.89 19.01
N ASP A 72 -0.46 -1.61 18.65
CA ASP A 72 -1.72 -0.86 18.77
C ASP A 72 -2.36 -0.57 17.41
N MET A 73 -2.70 -1.63 16.68
CA MET A 73 -3.29 -1.53 15.33
C MET A 73 -4.83 -1.53 15.30
N LYS A 74 -5.46 -1.94 16.40
CA LYS A 74 -6.90 -2.14 16.48
C LYS A 74 -7.69 -0.84 16.29
N GLU A 75 -7.24 0.25 16.91
CA GLU A 75 -7.92 1.55 16.85
C GLU A 75 -7.90 2.11 15.42
N PHE A 76 -6.77 1.99 14.70
CA PHE A 76 -6.66 2.45 13.32
C PHE A 76 -7.56 1.66 12.37
N ILE A 77 -7.69 0.34 12.58
CA ILE A 77 -8.61 -0.48 11.79
C ILE A 77 -10.06 -0.14 12.10
N GLN A 78 -10.39 0.15 13.36
CA GLN A 78 -11.74 0.61 13.73
C GLN A 78 -12.07 1.95 13.08
N GLU A 79 -11.16 2.92 13.13
CA GLU A 79 -11.34 4.22 12.45
C GLU A 79 -11.47 4.04 10.93
N LEU A 80 -10.64 3.19 10.33
CA LEU A 80 -10.70 2.89 8.90
C LEU A 80 -12.07 2.33 8.51
N ASN A 81 -12.61 1.39 9.29
CA ASN A 81 -13.93 0.81 9.05
C ASN A 81 -15.07 1.82 9.23
N GLN A 82 -14.93 2.77 10.14
CA GLN A 82 -15.94 3.82 10.36
C GLN A 82 -15.93 4.90 9.27
N THR A 83 -14.75 5.26 8.77
CA THR A 83 -14.57 6.43 7.89
C THR A 83 -14.35 6.07 6.43
N ASN A 84 -14.04 4.81 6.13
CA ASN A 84 -13.52 4.37 4.84
C ASN A 84 -12.26 5.16 4.40
N GLY A 85 -11.52 5.72 5.36
CA GLY A 85 -10.41 6.66 5.17
C GLY A 85 -9.08 6.00 4.79
N LEU A 86 -9.03 5.19 3.73
CA LEU A 86 -7.84 4.40 3.37
C LEU A 86 -6.58 5.26 3.16
N PHE A 87 -6.70 6.42 2.52
CA PHE A 87 -5.55 7.31 2.33
C PHE A 87 -4.94 7.79 3.65
N LYS A 88 -5.79 8.20 4.61
CA LYS A 88 -5.35 8.61 5.95
C LYS A 88 -4.69 7.44 6.67
N PHE A 89 -5.29 6.24 6.59
CA PHE A 89 -4.75 5.04 7.20
C PHE A 89 -3.36 4.68 6.66
N VAL A 90 -3.18 4.64 5.33
CA VAL A 90 -1.88 4.35 4.69
C VAL A 90 -0.80 5.33 5.14
N ARG A 91 -1.15 6.61 5.30
CA ARG A 91 -0.22 7.63 5.81
C ARG A 91 0.19 7.38 7.26
N ILE A 92 -0.77 7.12 8.14
CA ILE A 92 -0.51 6.81 9.56
C ILE A 92 0.38 5.57 9.67
N MET A 93 0.12 4.54 8.87
CA MET A 93 0.94 3.33 8.84
C MET A 93 2.39 3.62 8.48
N ARG A 94 2.62 4.40 7.43
CA ARG A 94 3.97 4.79 7.02
C ARG A 94 4.72 5.57 8.09
N GLU A 95 4.03 6.38 8.89
CA GLU A 95 4.64 7.16 9.97
C GLU A 95 4.99 6.29 11.21
N LYS A 96 4.38 5.11 11.33
CA LYS A 96 4.56 4.18 12.48
C LYS A 96 5.51 3.02 12.20
N LEU A 97 5.58 2.59 10.95
CA LEU A 97 6.56 1.61 10.44
C LEU A 97 7.94 2.26 10.43
#